data_AF-A0A731R1W6-F1
#
_entry.id   AF-A0A731R1W6-F1
#
_cell.length_a   1.000
_cell.length_b   1.000
_cell.length_c   1.000
_cell.angle_alpha   90.00
_cell.angle_beta   90.00
_cell.angle_gamma   90.00
#
_symmetry.space_group_name_H-M   'P 1'
#
loop_
_entity.id
_entity.type
_entity.pdbx_description
1 polymer ?
#
loop_
_entity_poly.entity_id
_entity_poly.type
_entity_poly.pdbx_seq_one_letter_code
_entity_poly.pdbx_strand_id
1 'polypeptide(L)'
;MMTDQTNSVFSAGDLCELAKLEGDLLVVSAFERLDIGTQSDEDNFTDNQWMIASLARTFARGCAGDLPRYAHPSCKALFDEVIELARTICPGTWDHFFKVGLDESLAMAAMD
;
A
#
# COMPACT_ATOMS: atom_id res chain seq x y z
N MET A 1 15.15 18.15 33.22
CA MET A 1 15.50 17.10 32.25
C MET A 1 14.20 16.77 31.54
N MET A 2 14.02 17.29 30.33
CA MET A 2 12.83 17.05 29.50
C MET A 2 12.79 15.57 29.15
N THR A 3 11.71 14.87 29.47
CA THR A 3 11.46 13.52 28.97
C THR A 3 11.13 13.63 27.49
N ASP A 4 12.01 13.11 26.64
CA ASP A 4 11.84 13.00 25.19
C ASP A 4 10.48 12.37 24.85
N GLN A 5 9.57 13.20 24.34
CA GLN A 5 8.30 12.82 23.74
C GLN A 5 8.52 12.37 22.28
N THR A 6 9.42 11.42 22.03
CA THR A 6 9.67 10.87 20.68
C THR A 6 9.61 9.35 20.63
N ASN A 7 9.01 8.70 21.63
CA ASN A 7 8.56 7.32 21.47
C ASN A 7 7.18 7.32 20.81
N SER A 8 7.12 7.74 19.53
CA SER A 8 6.08 7.23 18.64
C SER A 8 6.19 5.71 18.73
N VAL A 9 5.18 5.07 19.31
CA VAL A 9 5.15 3.62 19.53
C VAL A 9 5.51 2.95 18.21
N PHE A 10 6.74 2.44 18.11
CA PHE A 10 7.12 1.51 17.07
C PHE A 10 6.18 0.32 17.24
N SER A 11 5.17 0.24 16.36
CA SER A 11 4.24 -0.86 16.40
C SER A 11 4.82 -1.92 15.47
N ALA A 12 5.25 -3.04 16.05
CA ALA A 12 5.59 -4.24 15.28
C ALA A 12 4.44 -4.62 14.32
N GLY A 13 3.21 -4.22 14.64
CA GLY A 13 2.05 -4.33 13.76
C GLY A 13 2.21 -3.62 12.42
N ASP A 14 2.84 -2.46 12.35
CA ASP A 14 3.00 -1.72 11.09
C ASP A 14 4.00 -2.41 10.16
N LEU A 15 5.08 -2.96 10.72
CA LEU A 15 6.00 -3.83 9.98
C LEU A 15 5.29 -5.13 9.54
N CYS A 16 4.46 -5.73 10.39
CA CYS A 16 3.68 -6.90 10.00
C CYS A 16 2.73 -6.61 8.85
N GLU A 17 2.08 -5.45 8.82
CA GLU A 17 1.21 -5.06 7.71
C GLU A 17 2.01 -4.80 6.42
N LEU A 18 3.19 -4.18 6.51
CA LEU A 18 4.09 -4.02 5.36
C LEU A 18 4.55 -5.38 4.81
N ALA A 19 4.93 -6.32 5.68
CA ALA A 19 5.35 -7.66 5.26
C ALA A 19 4.20 -8.48 4.65
N LYS A 20 2.97 -8.31 5.14
CA LYS A 20 1.77 -8.91 4.52
C LYS A 20 1.55 -8.36 3.11
N LEU A 21 1.61 -7.03 2.98
CA LEU A 21 1.46 -6.38 1.69
C LEU A 21 2.54 -6.80 0.69
N GLU A 22 3.80 -6.91 1.13
CA GLU A 22 4.88 -7.49 0.32
C GLU A 22 4.52 -8.90 -0.16
N GLY A 23 4.06 -9.76 0.75
CA GLY A 23 3.61 -11.11 0.43
C GLY A 23 2.48 -11.15 -0.61
N ASP A 24 1.47 -10.29 -0.45
CA ASP A 24 0.34 -10.20 -1.38
C ASP A 24 0.80 -9.73 -2.77
N LEU A 25 1.73 -8.76 -2.84
CA LEU A 25 2.33 -8.32 -4.09
C LEU A 25 3.15 -9.43 -4.76
N LEU A 26 3.92 -10.22 -3.99
CA LEU A 26 4.66 -11.37 -4.52
C LEU A 26 3.72 -12.45 -5.08
N VAL A 27 2.55 -12.66 -4.47
CA VAL A 27 1.51 -13.55 -5.01
C VAL A 27 1.01 -13.04 -6.36
N VAL A 28 0.69 -11.74 -6.48
CA VAL A 28 0.25 -11.18 -7.76
C VAL A 28 1.35 -11.28 -8.82
N SER A 29 2.59 -10.97 -8.46
CA SER A 29 3.76 -11.13 -9.35
C SER A 29 3.89 -12.58 -9.86
N ALA A 30 3.62 -13.56 -9.00
CA ALA A 30 3.62 -14.96 -9.41
C ALA A 30 2.48 -15.30 -10.37
N PHE A 31 1.28 -14.73 -10.18
CA PHE A 31 0.16 -14.90 -11.11
C PHE A 31 0.45 -14.30 -12.49
N GLU A 32 0.98 -13.08 -12.54
CA GLU A 32 1.43 -12.43 -13.78
C GLU A 32 2.46 -13.30 -14.52
N ARG A 33 3.46 -13.83 -13.79
CA ARG A 33 4.50 -14.69 -14.38
C ARG A 33 3.96 -16.02 -14.92
N LEU A 34 2.87 -16.52 -14.37
CA LEU A 34 2.26 -17.80 -14.75
C LEU A 34 1.05 -17.63 -15.68
N ASP A 35 0.77 -16.40 -16.13
CA ASP A 35 -0.40 -16.06 -16.97
C ASP A 35 -1.74 -16.49 -16.34
N ILE A 36 -1.84 -16.32 -15.02
CA ILE A 36 -3.07 -16.61 -14.24
C ILE A 36 -3.80 -15.29 -14.01
N GLY A 37 -5.10 -15.24 -14.28
CA GLY A 37 -5.94 -14.07 -14.01
C GLY A 37 -5.66 -12.87 -14.92
N THR A 38 -5.02 -13.09 -16.08
CA THR A 38 -4.63 -12.05 -17.05
C THR A 38 -5.71 -11.74 -18.09
N GLN A 39 -6.83 -12.48 -18.09
CA GLN A 39 -7.97 -12.16 -18.93
C GLN A 39 -8.65 -10.90 -18.41
N SER A 40 -8.85 -9.93 -19.31
CA SER A 40 -9.59 -8.70 -18.98
C SER A 40 -11.09 -8.94 -18.85
N ASP A 41 -11.70 -8.20 -17.93
CA ASP A 41 -13.14 -8.12 -17.73
C ASP A 41 -13.80 -7.06 -18.64
N GLU A 42 -15.06 -6.72 -18.35
CA GLU A 42 -15.87 -5.74 -19.09
C GLU A 42 -15.29 -4.31 -19.02
N ASP A 43 -14.55 -4.00 -17.97
CA ASP A 43 -13.90 -2.70 -17.75
C ASP A 43 -12.48 -2.64 -18.36
N ASN A 44 -12.05 -3.72 -19.03
CA ASN A 44 -10.69 -3.94 -19.56
C ASN A 44 -9.62 -4.04 -18.47
N PHE A 45 -9.98 -4.47 -17.26
CA PHE A 45 -9.03 -4.76 -16.19
C PHE A 45 -8.88 -6.26 -15.99
N THR A 46 -7.67 -6.71 -15.67
CA THR A 46 -7.41 -8.09 -15.29
C THR A 46 -7.70 -8.32 -13.80
N ASP A 47 -7.90 -9.58 -13.39
CA ASP A 47 -8.08 -9.91 -11.97
C ASP A 47 -6.88 -9.44 -11.13
N ASN A 48 -5.67 -9.59 -11.67
CA ASN A 48 -4.43 -9.14 -11.03
C ASN A 48 -4.39 -7.61 -10.87
N GLN A 49 -4.87 -6.86 -11.87
CA GLN A 49 -4.99 -5.41 -11.77
C GLN A 49 -6.01 -5.01 -10.69
N TRP A 50 -7.13 -5.72 -10.57
CA TRP A 50 -8.09 -5.48 -9.48
C TRP A 50 -7.51 -5.78 -8.10
N MET A 51 -6.72 -6.85 -7.97
CA MET A 51 -6.00 -7.14 -6.73
C MET A 51 -5.05 -5.99 -6.37
N ILE A 52 -4.23 -5.54 -7.32
CA ILE A 52 -3.31 -4.41 -7.11
C ILE A 52 -4.07 -3.13 -6.76
N ALA A 53 -5.18 -2.84 -7.44
CA ALA A 53 -6.03 -1.69 -7.14
C ALA A 53 -6.53 -1.71 -5.69
N SER A 54 -7.01 -2.87 -5.23
CA SER A 54 -7.49 -3.06 -3.85
C SER A 54 -6.37 -2.89 -2.82
N LEU A 55 -5.20 -3.50 -3.08
CA LEU A 55 -4.01 -3.39 -2.22
C LEU A 55 -3.52 -1.94 -2.12
N ALA A 56 -3.37 -1.26 -3.27
CA ALA A 56 -2.91 0.13 -3.36
C ALA A 56 -3.85 1.06 -2.57
N ARG A 57 -5.15 0.96 -2.81
CA ARG A 57 -6.17 1.78 -2.15
C ARG A 57 -6.21 1.53 -0.65
N THR A 58 -6.10 0.27 -0.20
CA THR A 58 -6.08 -0.09 1.22
C THR A 58 -4.83 0.44 1.91
N PHE A 59 -3.67 0.27 1.29
CA PHE A 59 -2.40 0.74 1.81
C PHE A 59 -2.33 2.27 1.94
N ALA A 60 -2.86 2.98 0.94
CA ALA A 60 -2.94 4.43 0.95
C ALA A 60 -3.66 4.99 2.18
N ARG A 61 -4.68 4.29 2.70
CA ARG A 61 -5.40 4.71 3.92
C ARG A 61 -4.50 4.79 5.14
N GLY A 62 -3.51 3.89 5.25
CA GLY A 62 -2.50 3.94 6.31
C GLY A 62 -1.48 5.08 6.11
N CYS A 63 -1.38 5.63 4.91
CA CYS A 63 -0.42 6.68 4.57
C CYS A 63 -0.99 8.10 4.72
N ALA A 64 -2.31 8.26 4.81
CA ALA A 64 -2.98 9.55 4.85
C ALA A 64 -2.97 10.21 6.24
N GLY A 65 -3.18 11.54 6.27
CA GLY A 65 -3.35 12.34 7.48
C GLY A 65 -2.05 12.92 8.07
N ASP A 66 -2.19 13.59 9.22
CA ASP A 66 -1.10 14.32 9.90
C ASP A 66 -0.07 13.41 10.58
N LEU A 67 -0.45 12.17 10.90
CA LEU A 67 0.43 11.17 11.50
C LEU A 67 0.35 9.84 10.70
N PRO A 68 1.12 9.71 9.61
CA PRO A 68 1.09 8.51 8.77
C PRO A 68 1.48 7.28 9.59
N ARG A 69 0.73 6.18 9.42
CA ARG A 69 0.95 4.90 10.11
C ARG A 69 2.40 4.41 9.99
N TYR A 70 3.01 4.64 8.82
CA TYR A 70 4.35 4.16 8.49
C TYR A 70 5.45 5.21 8.65
N ALA A 71 5.18 6.32 9.37
CA ALA A 71 6.14 7.42 9.54
C ALA A 71 7.38 7.06 10.39
N HIS A 72 7.32 5.98 11.18
CA HIS A 72 8.46 5.58 12.01
C HIS A 72 9.66 5.15 11.14
N PRO A 73 10.89 5.64 11.42
CA PRO A 73 12.07 5.37 10.58
C PRO A 73 12.35 3.89 10.32
N SER A 74 12.06 3.01 11.29
CA SER A 74 12.22 1.55 11.13
C SER A 74 11.32 0.94 10.06
N CYS A 75 10.21 1.59 9.66
CA CYS A 75 9.36 1.12 8.57
C CYS A 75 9.91 1.51 7.20
N LYS A 76 10.84 2.48 7.13
CA LYS A 76 11.22 3.13 5.87
C LYS A 76 11.74 2.15 4.82
N ALA A 77 12.68 1.27 5.20
CA ALA A 77 13.30 0.35 4.24
C ALA A 77 12.25 -0.56 3.59
N LEU A 78 11.45 -1.24 4.41
CA LEU A 78 10.40 -2.15 3.92
C LEU A 78 9.28 -1.40 3.19
N PHE A 79 8.93 -0.19 3.64
CA PHE A 79 7.98 0.66 2.93
C PHE A 79 8.46 0.98 1.51
N ASP A 80 9.71 1.44 1.37
CA ASP A 80 10.28 1.78 0.07
C ASP A 80 10.35 0.54 -0.86
N GLU A 81 10.75 -0.62 -0.32
CA GLU A 81 10.79 -1.90 -1.04
C GLU A 81 9.41 -2.34 -1.52
N VAL A 82 8.37 -2.20 -0.69
CA VAL A 82 6.98 -2.51 -1.07
C VAL A 82 6.49 -1.60 -2.19
N ILE A 83 6.78 -0.30 -2.12
CA ILE A 83 6.43 0.65 -3.18
C ILE A 83 7.12 0.29 -4.50
N GLU A 84 8.41 -0.04 -4.46
CA GLU A 84 9.18 -0.43 -5.63
C GLU A 84 8.66 -1.74 -6.24
N LEU A 85 8.35 -2.74 -5.41
CA LEU A 85 7.77 -4.01 -5.84
C LEU A 85 6.43 -3.78 -6.55
N ALA A 86 5.52 -3.01 -5.95
CA ALA A 86 4.22 -2.76 -6.54
C ALA A 86 4.29 -2.04 -7.90
N ARG A 87 5.19 -1.05 -8.01
CA ARG A 87 5.44 -0.34 -9.27
C ARG A 87 6.13 -1.20 -10.32
N THR A 88 6.89 -2.20 -9.92
CA THR A 88 7.47 -3.18 -10.84
C THR A 88 6.39 -4.08 -11.44
N ILE A 89 5.38 -4.45 -10.65
CA ILE A 89 4.32 -5.36 -11.11
C ILE A 89 3.32 -4.64 -12.02
N CYS A 90 2.70 -3.54 -11.56
CA CYS A 90 1.72 -2.80 -12.35
C CYS A 90 1.70 -1.31 -11.98
N PRO A 91 2.61 -0.48 -12.54
CA PRO A 91 2.84 0.88 -12.06
C PRO A 91 1.62 1.78 -12.24
N GLY A 92 0.96 1.71 -13.41
CA GLY A 92 -0.20 2.54 -13.72
C GLY A 92 -1.37 2.29 -12.78
N THR A 93 -1.70 1.03 -12.54
CA THR A 93 -2.78 0.64 -11.62
C THR A 93 -2.44 0.98 -10.18
N TRP A 94 -1.23 0.66 -9.73
CA TRP A 94 -0.79 0.99 -8.37
C TRP A 94 -0.88 2.50 -8.09
N ASP A 95 -0.22 3.33 -8.90
CA ASP A 95 -0.15 4.77 -8.65
C ASP A 95 -1.53 5.44 -8.72
N HIS A 96 -2.39 5.00 -9.65
CA HIS A 96 -3.76 5.51 -9.76
C HIS A 96 -4.58 5.22 -8.51
N PHE A 97 -4.68 3.95 -8.10
CA PHE A 97 -5.53 3.56 -6.98
C PHE A 97 -4.94 3.93 -5.61
N PHE A 98 -3.61 4.03 -5.50
CA PHE A 98 -2.97 4.61 -4.32
C PHE A 98 -3.38 6.07 -4.14
N LYS A 99 -3.37 6.86 -5.23
CA LYS A 99 -3.85 8.25 -5.19
C LYS A 99 -5.33 8.33 -4.81
N VAL A 100 -6.18 7.51 -5.42
CA VAL A 100 -7.61 7.44 -5.07
C VAL A 100 -7.79 7.15 -3.57
N GLY A 101 -7.06 6.18 -3.03
CA GLY A 101 -7.12 5.86 -1.60
C GLY A 101 -6.66 6.99 -0.69
N LEU A 102 -5.62 7.74 -1.08
CA LEU A 102 -5.18 8.94 -0.34
C LEU A 102 -6.27 10.02 -0.34
N ASP A 103 -6.80 10.35 -1.52
CA ASP A 103 -7.81 11.40 -1.68
C ASP A 103 -9.08 11.07 -0.87
N GLU A 104 -9.51 9.81 -0.88
CA GLU A 104 -10.64 9.33 -0.06
C GLU A 104 -10.39 9.46 1.43
N SER A 105 -9.22 9.04 1.90
CA SER A 105 -8.87 9.13 3.32
C SER A 105 -8.78 10.58 3.80
N LEU A 106 -8.21 11.47 2.98
CA LEU A 106 -8.15 12.90 3.29
C LEU A 106 -9.54 13.54 3.31
N ALA A 107 -10.40 13.19 2.34
CA ALA A 107 -11.77 13.68 2.31
C ALA A 107 -12.58 13.23 3.54
N MET A 108 -12.41 11.98 3.98
CA MET A 108 -13.02 11.48 5.22
C MET A 108 -12.54 12.24 6.44
N ALA A 109 -11.23 12.46 6.58
CA ALA A 109 -10.67 13.21 7.70
C ALA A 109 -11.11 14.68 7.75
N ALA A 110 -11.47 15.28 6.61
CA ALA A 110 -11.98 16.65 6.53
C ALA A 110 -13.48 16.78 6.89
N MET A 111 -14.20 15.67 7.00
CA MET A 111 -15.63 15.63 7.38
C MET A 111 -15.86 15.40 8.88
N ASP A 112 -14.82 15.03 9.63
CA ASP A 112 -14.82 14.83 11.08
C ASP A 112 -14.43 16.12 11.86
#